data_AF-A0A932UFR7-F1
#
_entry.id   AF-A0A932UFR7-F1
#
_cell.length_a   1.000
_cell.length_b   1.000
_cell.length_c   1.000
_cell.angle_alpha   90.00
_cell.angle_beta   90.00
_cell.angle_gamma   90.00
#
_symmetry.space_group_name_H-M   'P 1'
#
loop_
_entity.id
_entity.type
_entity.pdbx_description
1 polymer ?
#
loop_
_entity_poly.entity_id
_entity_poly.type
_entity_poly.pdbx_seq_one_letter_code
_entity_poly.pdbx_strand_id
1 'polypeptide(L)'
;MRSAQLGGRLPGDSYVDFSSPTLAKALARIASESERRAREVLAFYRDFRQCLERLTPLLRQGGHACFVVGNRRVKGVQLETDRITAELGAPLGLELEEVTVRSIPSKTMPLRNSPSNVPGQLQQTMQHEYVVALRRRLS
;
A
#
# COMPACT_ATOMS: atom_id res chain seq x y z
N MET A 1 -22.47 -2.07 13.75
CA MET A 1 -21.02 -2.42 13.76
C MET A 1 -20.34 -1.67 12.63
N ARG A 2 -19.35 -0.80 12.93
CA ARG A 2 -18.56 -0.11 11.90
C ARG A 2 -17.37 -0.98 11.54
N SER A 3 -17.14 -1.21 10.26
CA SER A 3 -16.04 -2.05 9.76
C SER A 3 -14.68 -1.44 10.07
N ALA A 4 -13.80 -2.16 10.76
CA ALA A 4 -12.42 -1.77 11.03
C ALA A 4 -11.52 -2.02 9.80
N GLN A 5 -11.83 -1.35 8.68
CA GLN A 5 -11.06 -1.44 7.43
C GLN A 5 -10.12 -0.24 7.26
N LEU A 6 -8.98 -0.45 6.63
CA LEU A 6 -8.02 0.60 6.29
C LEU A 6 -8.66 1.62 5.34
N GLY A 7 -8.49 2.92 5.63
CA GLY A 7 -9.04 4.02 4.84
C GLY A 7 -10.49 4.37 5.16
N GLY A 8 -11.07 3.82 6.23
CA GLY A 8 -12.46 4.07 6.63
C GLY A 8 -12.75 5.51 7.09
N ARG A 9 -11.71 6.30 7.39
CA ARG A 9 -11.84 7.72 7.75
C ARG A 9 -10.90 8.58 6.91
N LEU A 10 -11.46 9.51 6.14
CA LEU A 10 -10.65 10.50 5.44
C LEU A 10 -9.81 11.31 6.46
N PRO A 11 -8.53 11.59 6.18
CA PRO A 11 -7.73 12.49 7.00
C PRO A 11 -8.41 13.86 7.07
N GLY A 12 -8.43 14.46 8.26
CA GLY A 12 -8.60 15.91 8.35
C GLY A 12 -7.34 16.62 7.86
N ASP A 13 -7.25 17.93 8.06
CA ASP A 13 -6.12 18.74 7.59
C ASP A 13 -4.78 18.48 8.32
N SER A 14 -4.71 17.46 9.17
CA SER A 14 -3.46 17.05 9.83
C SER A 14 -2.50 16.48 8.79
N TYR A 15 -1.40 17.18 8.54
CA TYR A 15 -0.28 16.70 7.76
C TYR A 15 0.36 15.47 8.43
N VAL A 16 0.57 14.41 7.66
CA VAL A 16 1.31 13.22 8.08
C VAL A 16 2.50 13.08 7.15
N ASP A 17 3.71 13.20 7.68
CA ASP A 17 4.91 12.85 6.93
C ASP A 17 5.05 11.33 6.91
N PHE A 18 4.91 10.76 5.71
CA PHE A 18 5.06 9.33 5.49
C PHE A 18 6.51 8.91 5.26
N SER A 19 7.42 9.86 5.06
CA SER A 19 8.81 9.61 4.66
C SER A 19 8.93 8.65 3.47
N SER A 20 7.94 8.68 2.57
CA SER A 20 7.84 7.81 1.39
C SER A 20 7.78 8.68 0.13
N PRO A 21 8.91 8.88 -0.58
CA PRO A 21 8.93 9.58 -1.87
C PRO A 21 8.03 8.91 -2.90
N THR A 22 7.91 7.57 -2.85
CA THR A 22 7.07 6.80 -3.78
C THR A 22 5.60 7.12 -3.57
N LEU A 23 5.14 7.14 -2.31
CA LEU A 23 3.76 7.51 -1.99
C LEU A 23 3.49 8.98 -2.34
N ALA A 24 4.39 9.90 -2.00
CA ALA A 24 4.23 11.33 -2.29
C ALA A 24 4.07 11.58 -3.79
N LYS A 25 4.92 10.97 -4.63
CA LYS A 25 4.83 11.08 -6.09
C LYS A 25 3.50 10.50 -6.62
N ALA A 26 3.06 9.36 -6.09
CA ALA A 26 1.80 8.76 -6.49
C ALA A 26 0.59 9.64 -6.11
N LEU A 27 0.57 10.17 -4.89
CA LEU A 27 -0.49 11.06 -4.41
C LEU A 27 -0.57 12.34 -5.24
N ALA A 28 0.55 12.97 -5.58
CA ALA A 28 0.57 14.17 -6.41
C ALA A 28 -0.05 13.91 -7.80
N ARG A 29 0.29 12.78 -8.44
CA ARG A 29 -0.28 12.38 -9.73
C ARG A 29 -1.77 12.04 -9.65
N ILE A 30 -2.21 11.42 -8.56
CA ILE A 30 -3.64 11.11 -8.37
C ILE A 30 -4.40 12.40 -8.08
N ALA A 31 -3.83 13.33 -7.31
CA ALA A 31 -4.46 14.60 -6.96
C ALA A 31 -4.68 15.50 -8.17
N SER A 32 -3.78 15.48 -9.17
CA SER A 32 -3.97 16.21 -10.43
C SER A 32 -5.19 15.73 -11.23
N GLU A 33 -5.65 14.50 -11.02
CA GLU A 33 -6.88 13.97 -11.64
C GLU A 33 -8.09 13.99 -10.70
N SER A 34 -7.87 13.73 -9.41
CA SER A 34 -8.93 13.62 -8.41
C SER A 34 -8.36 13.75 -6.99
N GLU A 35 -8.50 14.95 -6.43
CA GLU A 35 -8.12 15.22 -5.03
C GLU A 35 -8.85 14.30 -4.03
N ARG A 36 -10.14 14.02 -4.27
CA ARG A 36 -10.91 13.07 -3.45
C ARG A 36 -10.26 11.68 -3.41
N ARG A 37 -9.85 11.15 -4.56
CA ARG A 37 -9.19 9.82 -4.61
C ARG A 37 -7.80 9.86 -4.00
N ALA A 38 -7.07 10.97 -4.11
CA ALA A 38 -5.80 11.14 -3.41
C ALA A 38 -6.00 11.09 -1.89
N ARG A 39 -7.04 11.77 -1.36
CA ARG A 39 -7.40 11.70 0.07
C ARG A 39 -7.78 10.31 0.55
N GLU A 40 -8.50 9.53 -0.26
CA GLU A 40 -8.81 8.13 0.06
C GLU A 40 -7.56 7.24 0.08
N VAL A 41 -6.62 7.44 -0.85
CA VAL A 41 -5.33 6.72 -0.86
C VAL A 41 -4.48 7.10 0.34
N LEU A 42 -4.43 8.39 0.67
CA LEU A 42 -3.76 8.90 1.85
C LEU A 42 -4.34 8.29 3.14
N ALA A 43 -5.67 8.22 3.24
CA ALA A 43 -6.36 7.58 4.38
C ALA A 43 -5.89 6.13 4.57
N PHE A 44 -5.81 5.37 3.48
CA PHE A 44 -5.39 3.98 3.49
C PHE A 44 -3.95 3.84 4.01
N TYR A 45 -3.00 4.60 3.46
CA TYR A 45 -1.59 4.48 3.87
C TYR A 45 -1.33 5.07 5.27
N ARG A 46 -2.13 6.04 5.73
CA ARG A 46 -2.14 6.46 7.15
C ARG A 46 -2.49 5.32 8.07
N ASP A 47 -3.61 4.66 7.82
CA ASP A 47 -4.07 3.57 8.67
C ASP A 47 -3.08 2.38 8.58
N PHE A 48 -2.51 2.13 7.40
CA PHE A 48 -1.50 1.08 7.22
C PHE A 48 -0.20 1.38 7.98
N ARG A 49 0.29 2.63 7.94
CA ARG A 49 1.44 3.06 8.73
C ARG A 49 1.19 2.88 10.24
N GLN A 50 -0.01 3.22 10.72
CA GLN A 50 -0.39 2.98 12.12
C GLN A 50 -0.36 1.48 12.48
N CYS A 51 -0.72 0.60 11.55
CA CYS A 51 -0.55 -0.84 11.76
C CYS A 51 0.92 -1.22 11.92
N LEU A 52 1.82 -0.69 11.07
CA LEU A 52 3.26 -0.93 11.19
C LEU A 52 3.80 -0.42 12.54
N GLU A 53 3.42 0.78 12.96
CA GLU A 53 3.83 1.38 14.24
C GLU A 53 3.43 0.52 15.44
N ARG A 54 2.21 -0.04 15.44
CA ARG A 54 1.73 -0.91 16.52
C ARG A 54 2.36 -2.30 16.49
N LEU A 55 2.67 -2.80 15.29
CA LEU A 55 3.25 -4.13 15.11
C LEU A 55 4.75 -4.16 15.46
N THR A 56 5.48 -3.11 15.11
CA THR A 56 6.94 -3.02 15.28
C THR A 56 7.43 -3.35 16.70
N PRO A 57 6.88 -2.81 17.81
CA PRO A 57 7.34 -3.12 19.16
C PRO A 57 7.02 -4.55 19.62
N LEU A 58 6.13 -5.26 18.92
CA LEU A 58 5.82 -6.66 19.21
C LEU A 58 6.86 -7.62 18.62
N LEU A 59 7.70 -7.14 17.71
CA LEU A 59 8.78 -7.93 17.12
C LEU A 59 10.02 -7.89 18.01
N ARG A 60 10.57 -9.06 18.31
CA ARG A 60 11.92 -9.17 18.89
C ARG A 60 12.98 -8.61 17.93
N GLN A 61 14.13 -8.21 18.48
CA GLN A 61 15.28 -7.84 17.66
C GLN A 61 15.65 -8.98 16.69
N GLY A 62 15.86 -8.65 15.42
CA GLY A 62 16.09 -9.63 14.35
C GLY A 62 14.86 -10.45 13.96
N GLY A 63 13.68 -10.17 14.52
CA GLY A 63 12.41 -10.75 14.08
C GLY A 63 11.99 -10.20 12.72
N HIS A 64 11.11 -10.93 12.02
CA HIS A 64 10.67 -10.59 10.67
C HIS A 64 9.17 -10.28 10.66
N ALA A 65 8.78 -9.33 9.81
CA ALA A 65 7.40 -9.08 9.43
C ALA A 65 7.28 -9.21 7.91
N CYS A 66 6.44 -10.13 7.47
CA CYS A 66 6.22 -10.39 6.04
C CYS A 66 4.84 -9.88 5.63
N PHE A 67 4.81 -8.97 4.66
CA PHE A 67 3.56 -8.43 4.12
C PHE A 67 3.35 -8.94 2.71
N VAL A 68 2.23 -9.62 2.46
CA VAL A 68 1.79 -9.96 1.11
C VAL A 68 0.91 -8.83 0.62
N VAL A 69 1.43 -8.06 -0.33
CA VAL A 69 0.75 -6.87 -0.86
C VAL A 69 0.59 -6.97 -2.37
N GLY A 70 -0.43 -6.30 -2.86
CA GLY A 70 -0.67 -6.21 -4.27
C GLY A 70 -0.59 -4.76 -4.75
N ASN A 71 0.12 -4.55 -5.86
CA ASN A 71 0.25 -3.24 -6.48
C ASN A 71 -1.02 -2.92 -7.27
N ARG A 72 -1.86 -2.04 -6.70
CA ARG A 72 -3.15 -1.66 -7.29
C ARG A 72 -3.00 -0.39 -8.13
N ARG A 73 -3.95 -0.17 -9.04
CA ARG A 73 -4.04 1.08 -9.82
C ARG A 73 -5.19 1.95 -9.35
N VAL A 74 -4.94 3.25 -9.21
CA VAL A 74 -5.95 4.28 -8.90
C VAL A 74 -5.76 5.41 -9.88
N LYS A 75 -6.80 5.75 -10.65
CA LYS A 75 -6.73 6.84 -11.65
C LYS A 75 -5.52 6.67 -12.58
N GLY A 76 -5.35 5.46 -13.12
CA GLY A 76 -4.22 5.10 -14.00
C GLY A 76 -2.84 4.97 -13.31
N VAL A 77 -2.64 5.59 -12.14
CA VAL A 77 -1.41 5.53 -11.36
C VAL A 77 -1.28 4.19 -10.64
N GLN A 78 -0.16 3.50 -10.86
CA GLN A 78 0.18 2.30 -10.12
C GLN A 78 0.74 2.68 -8.74
N LEU A 79 0.11 2.15 -7.69
CA LEU A 79 0.58 2.25 -6.33
C LEU A 79 1.53 1.08 -6.06
N GLU A 80 2.82 1.39 -6.00
CA GLU A 80 3.91 0.45 -5.68
C GLU A 80 3.91 0.15 -4.18
N THR A 81 2.86 -0.54 -3.70
CA THR A 81 2.62 -0.83 -2.29
C THR A 81 3.76 -1.63 -1.67
N ASP A 82 4.41 -2.50 -2.43
CA ASP A 82 5.62 -3.21 -2.03
C ASP A 82 6.72 -2.23 -1.58
N ARG A 83 7.05 -1.28 -2.44
CA ARG A 83 8.06 -0.25 -2.18
C ARG A 83 7.62 0.71 -1.07
N ILE A 84 6.36 1.14 -1.11
CA ILE A 84 5.79 2.02 -0.08
C ILE A 84 5.84 1.34 1.29
N THR A 85 5.58 0.03 1.38
CA THR A 85 5.68 -0.72 2.65
C THR A 85 7.09 -0.65 3.24
N ALA A 86 8.11 -0.84 2.40
CA ALA A 86 9.50 -0.73 2.82
C ALA A 86 9.85 0.70 3.30
N GLU A 87 9.45 1.72 2.54
CA GLU A 87 9.68 3.13 2.88
C GLU A 87 8.97 3.53 4.19
N LEU A 88 7.73 3.07 4.40
CA LEU A 88 6.98 3.33 5.63
C LEU A 88 7.57 2.63 6.86
N GLY A 89 8.16 1.45 6.67
CA GLY A 89 8.76 0.64 7.74
C GLY A 89 10.15 1.10 8.17
N ALA A 90 10.96 1.61 7.23
CA ALA A 90 12.33 2.05 7.51
C ALA A 90 12.48 2.99 8.72
N PRO A 91 11.72 4.11 8.86
CA PRO A 91 11.84 5.00 10.02
C PRO A 91 11.34 4.37 11.33
N LEU A 92 10.64 3.23 11.27
CA LEU A 92 10.23 2.48 12.45
C LEU A 92 11.29 1.49 12.90
N GLY A 93 12.41 1.34 12.18
CA GLY A 93 13.42 0.29 12.41
C GLY A 93 12.98 -1.07 11.87
N LEU A 94 12.18 -1.08 10.81
CA LEU A 94 11.90 -2.25 9.98
C LEU A 94 12.67 -2.09 8.66
N GLU A 95 13.81 -2.77 8.55
CA GLU A 95 14.65 -2.72 7.35
C GLU A 95 14.14 -3.70 6.31
N LEU A 96 14.19 -3.31 5.03
CA LEU A 96 13.87 -4.21 3.94
C LEU A 96 14.96 -5.28 3.80
N GLU A 97 14.56 -6.55 3.86
CA GLU A 97 15.45 -7.68 3.61
C GLU A 97 15.26 -8.24 2.19
N GLU A 98 14.01 -8.43 1.77
CA GLU A 98 13.69 -8.94 0.43
C GLU A 98 12.29 -8.53 -0.04
N VAL A 99 12.10 -8.41 -1.36
CA VAL A 99 10.78 -8.43 -2.00
C VAL A 99 10.72 -9.60 -2.98
N THR A 100 9.92 -10.61 -2.67
CA THR A 100 9.68 -11.74 -3.58
C THR A 100 8.39 -11.53 -4.37
N VAL A 101 8.45 -11.66 -5.69
CA VAL A 101 7.26 -11.56 -6.56
C VAL A 101 6.67 -12.94 -6.80
N ARG A 102 5.37 -13.10 -6.56
CA ARG A 102 4.63 -14.34 -6.82
C ARG A 102 3.52 -14.11 -7.84
N SER A 103 3.43 -14.98 -8.84
CA SER A 103 2.25 -15.07 -9.71
C SER A 103 1.07 -15.64 -8.92
N ILE A 104 -0.13 -15.08 -9.11
CA ILE A 104 -1.38 -15.65 -8.57
C ILE A 104 -1.98 -16.54 -9.68
N PRO A 105 -1.78 -17.87 -9.66
CA PRO A 105 -2.07 -18.71 -10.82
C PRO A 105 -3.58 -18.97 -10.99
N SER A 106 -4.32 -19.02 -9.88
CA SER A 106 -5.74 -19.37 -9.84
C SER A 106 -6.55 -18.22 -9.23
N LYS A 107 -6.90 -17.21 -10.04
CA LYS A 107 -7.92 -16.23 -9.63
C LYS A 107 -9.31 -16.74 -10.03
N THR A 108 -10.15 -16.96 -9.02
CA THR A 108 -11.61 -17.16 -9.20
C THR A 108 -12.30 -15.91 -9.75
N MET A 109 -11.63 -14.74 -9.71
CA MET A 109 -12.07 -13.50 -10.35
C MET A 109 -11.60 -13.38 -11.81
N PRO A 110 -12.39 -12.74 -12.70
CA PRO A 110 -12.03 -12.61 -14.11
C PRO A 110 -10.71 -11.85 -14.33
N LEU A 111 -9.93 -12.34 -15.31
CA LEU A 111 -8.60 -11.85 -15.70
C LEU A 111 -8.57 -10.39 -16.18
N ARG A 112 -9.74 -9.79 -16.44
CA ARG A 112 -9.93 -8.42 -16.90
C ARG A 112 -11.07 -7.79 -16.11
N ASN A 113 -10.86 -6.56 -15.61
CA ASN A 113 -11.93 -5.72 -15.10
C ASN A 113 -12.01 -4.42 -15.92
N SER A 114 -13.21 -3.85 -16.05
CA SER A 114 -13.41 -2.47 -16.50
C SER A 114 -13.70 -1.63 -15.25
N PRO A 115 -12.68 -1.07 -14.58
CA PRO A 115 -12.90 -0.21 -13.42
C PRO A 115 -13.57 1.11 -13.80
N SER A 116 -13.67 1.42 -15.09
CA SER A 116 -14.22 2.67 -15.62
C SER A 116 -15.72 2.63 -15.93
N ASN A 117 -16.39 1.46 -15.89
CA ASN A 117 -17.76 1.28 -16.42
C ASN A 117 -17.94 1.71 -17.89
N VAL A 118 -16.86 2.01 -18.60
CA VAL A 118 -16.85 2.31 -20.02
C VAL A 118 -16.61 1.00 -20.78
N PRO A 119 -17.52 0.60 -21.69
CA PRO A 119 -17.30 -0.57 -22.54
C PRO A 119 -15.99 -0.41 -23.35
N GLY A 120 -15.10 -1.39 -23.27
CA GLY A 120 -13.87 -1.43 -24.08
C GLY A 120 -12.57 -0.96 -23.40
N GLN A 121 -12.60 -0.28 -22.25
CA GLN A 121 -11.40 0.01 -21.47
C GLN A 121 -11.07 -1.14 -20.51
N LEU A 122 -10.33 -2.13 -21.01
CA LEU A 122 -9.89 -3.28 -20.22
C LEU A 122 -8.62 -2.93 -19.45
N GLN A 123 -8.66 -3.00 -18.12
CA GLN A 123 -7.45 -2.98 -17.30
C GLN A 123 -7.09 -4.41 -16.90
N GLN A 124 -5.81 -4.77 -16.99
CA GLN A 124 -5.35 -6.08 -16.50
C GLN A 124 -5.60 -6.16 -15.00
N THR A 125 -6.31 -7.20 -14.57
CA THR A 125 -6.47 -7.51 -13.15
C THR A 125 -5.09 -7.89 -12.58
N MET A 126 -4.78 -7.50 -11.34
CA MET A 126 -3.48 -7.77 -10.70
C MET A 126 -3.08 -9.24 -10.85
N GLN A 127 -1.99 -9.57 -11.55
CA GLN A 127 -1.53 -10.96 -11.76
C GLN A 127 -0.44 -11.38 -10.78
N HIS A 128 0.11 -10.41 -10.04
CA HIS A 128 1.21 -10.59 -9.13
C HIS A 128 0.87 -10.06 -7.74
N GLU A 129 1.41 -10.75 -6.75
CA GLU A 129 1.53 -10.32 -5.36
C GLU A 129 3.01 -10.22 -5.01
N TYR A 130 3.31 -9.34 -4.07
CA TYR A 130 4.66 -9.03 -3.61
C TYR A 130 4.74 -9.39 -2.15
N VAL A 131 5.67 -10.26 -1.80
CA VAL A 131 5.97 -10.60 -0.40
C VAL A 131 7.12 -9.70 0.03
N VAL A 132 6.82 -8.71 0.87
CA VAL A 132 7.80 -7.78 1.43
C VAL A 132 8.24 -8.32 2.78
N ALA A 133 9.48 -8.79 2.87
CA ALA A 133 10.10 -9.25 4.12
C ALA A 133 10.85 -8.08 4.75
N LEU A 134 10.41 -7.66 5.92
CA LEU A 134 11.06 -6.63 6.74
C LEU A 134 11.67 -7.26 7.99
N ARG A 135 12.87 -6.83 8.35
CA ARG A 135 13.59 -7.29 9.54
C ARG A 135 13.67 -6.19 10.58
N ARG A 136 13.29 -6.52 11.82
CA ARG A 136 13.39 -5.62 12.97
C ARG A 136 14.84 -5.41 13.35
N ARG A 137 15.29 -4.16 13.24
CA ARG A 137 16.61 -3.71 13.72
C ARG A 137 16.40 -2.66 14.80
N LEU A 138 17.12 -2.80 15.91
CA LEU A 138 17.13 -1.77 16.93
C LEU A 138 18.08 -0.67 16.44
N SER A 139 17.55 0.54 16.35
CA SER A 139 18.33 1.77 16.32
C SER A 139 18.94 2.05 17.69
#